data_AF-A0AAF0FUK5-F1
#
_entry.id   AF-A0AAF0FUK5-F1
#
_cell.length_a   1.000
_cell.length_b   1.000
_cell.length_c   1.000
_cell.angle_alpha   90.00
_cell.angle_beta   90.00
_cell.angle_gamma   90.00
#
_symmetry.space_group_name_H-M   'P 1'
#
loop_
_entity.id
_entity.type
_entity.pdbx_description
1 polymer ?
#
loop_
_entity_poly.entity_id
_entity_poly.type
_entity_poly.pdbx_seq_one_letter_code
_entity_poly.pdbx_strand_id
1 'polypeptide(L)'
;MTVIERPDFLRHIVNPLLARYSRERKALVTIVDEVRKLIALAEDKYGFSSFGGNPGNLAKYLRSRDFDLVISALKSANASDLVLEILNTIIEKYRDLPDVVAAAQERIQSLEKGVVRKPEEDTLLQEIARMLVGAKINETDKGIIIEYKNVRALLTKTPHNYNIEITTILKIPLDKKDTIFEIIRKIASIIEGKEK
;
A
#
# COMPACT_ATOMS: atom_id res chain seq x y z
N MET A 1 29.52 1.94 -22.43
CA MET A 1 28.24 1.91 -21.70
C MET A 1 27.55 3.23 -21.95
N THR A 2 26.43 3.24 -22.66
CA THR A 2 25.62 4.46 -22.87
C THR A 2 24.97 4.81 -21.53
N VAL A 3 25.33 5.95 -20.95
CA VAL A 3 24.64 6.50 -19.80
C VAL A 3 23.26 6.93 -20.28
N ILE A 4 22.22 6.21 -19.89
CA ILE A 4 20.85 6.65 -20.12
C ILE A 4 20.59 7.77 -19.12
N GLU A 5 20.68 9.02 -19.57
CA GLU A 5 20.23 10.17 -18.79
C GLU A 5 18.73 10.05 -18.60
N ARG A 6 18.31 9.84 -17.35
CA ARG A 6 16.89 9.76 -16.99
C ARG A 6 16.40 11.13 -16.56
N PRO A 7 15.17 11.51 -16.93
CA PRO A 7 14.59 12.75 -16.45
C PRO A 7 14.40 12.65 -14.93
N ASP A 8 14.80 13.69 -14.21
CA ASP A 8 14.55 13.80 -12.78
C ASP A 8 13.05 13.91 -12.48
N PHE A 9 12.59 13.15 -11.48
CA PHE A 9 11.17 13.03 -11.17
C PHE A 9 10.55 14.39 -10.79
N LEU A 10 11.15 15.11 -9.85
CA LEU A 10 10.61 16.39 -9.43
C LEU A 10 10.80 17.45 -10.51
N ARG A 11 12.02 17.60 -11.04
CA ARG A 11 12.38 18.72 -11.92
C ARG A 11 11.83 18.59 -13.33
N HIS A 12 11.84 17.40 -13.91
CA HIS A 12 11.54 17.19 -15.33
C HIS A 12 10.16 16.56 -15.59
N ILE A 13 9.50 16.02 -14.56
CA ILE A 13 8.14 15.45 -14.70
C ILE A 13 7.13 16.27 -13.89
N VAL A 14 7.29 16.31 -12.57
CA VAL A 14 6.28 16.89 -11.67
C VAL A 14 6.17 18.41 -11.88
N ASN A 15 7.27 19.14 -11.84
CA ASN A 15 7.25 20.61 -11.95
C ASN A 15 6.61 21.11 -13.26
N PRO A 16 6.96 20.58 -14.45
CA PRO A 16 6.29 20.95 -15.69
C PRO A 16 4.79 20.69 -15.67
N LEU A 17 4.35 19.55 -15.14
CA LEU A 17 2.93 19.21 -15.04
C LEU A 17 2.20 20.14 -14.07
N LEU A 18 2.74 20.37 -12.88
CA LEU A 18 2.17 21.30 -11.89
C LEU A 18 2.06 22.73 -12.45
N ALA A 19 3.09 23.21 -13.16
CA ALA A 19 3.10 24.54 -13.76
C ALA A 19 2.06 24.67 -14.89
N ARG A 20 1.80 23.59 -15.64
CA ARG A 20 0.73 23.57 -16.64
C ARG A 20 -0.65 23.62 -15.98
N TYR A 21 -0.90 22.76 -14.99
CA TYR A 21 -2.18 22.70 -14.26
C TYR A 21 -2.49 23.99 -13.48
N SER A 22 -1.47 24.62 -12.88
CA SER A 22 -1.63 25.91 -12.19
C SER A 22 -2.14 27.02 -13.13
N ARG A 23 -1.69 27.03 -14.39
CA ARG A 23 -2.15 28.00 -15.39
C ARG A 23 -3.59 27.73 -15.84
N GLU A 24 -3.94 26.46 -15.99
CA GLU A 24 -5.26 26.02 -16.45
C GLU A 24 -6.32 26.10 -15.34
N ARG A 25 -5.92 25.95 -14.07
CA ARG A 25 -6.82 25.91 -12.91
C ARG A 25 -6.26 26.77 -11.77
N LYS A 26 -6.73 28.03 -11.68
CA LYS A 26 -6.33 28.98 -10.63
C LYS A 26 -6.50 28.45 -9.20
N ALA A 27 -7.44 27.54 -8.96
CA ALA A 27 -7.65 26.91 -7.64
C ALA A 27 -6.48 26.00 -7.20
N LEU A 28 -5.57 25.63 -8.10
CA LEU A 28 -4.43 24.75 -7.80
C LEU A 28 -3.17 25.48 -7.37
N VAL A 29 -3.14 26.82 -7.35
CA VAL A 29 -1.92 27.57 -7.03
C VAL A 29 -1.38 27.20 -5.65
N THR A 30 -2.24 27.15 -4.63
CA THR A 30 -1.84 26.84 -3.25
C THR A 30 -1.44 25.37 -3.07
N ILE A 31 -2.13 24.44 -3.76
CA ILE A 31 -1.84 23.00 -3.63
C ILE A 31 -0.55 22.61 -4.36
N VAL A 32 -0.19 23.34 -5.42
CA VAL A 32 1.02 23.07 -6.21
C VAL A 32 2.28 23.22 -5.38
N ASP A 33 2.36 24.25 -4.54
CA ASP A 33 3.53 24.48 -3.69
C ASP A 33 3.64 23.42 -2.58
N GLU A 34 2.51 22.99 -2.02
CA GLU A 34 2.45 21.90 -1.04
C GLU A 34 2.91 20.57 -1.66
N VAL A 35 2.38 20.22 -2.83
CA VAL A 35 2.78 19.00 -3.56
C VAL A 35 4.26 19.02 -3.91
N ARG A 36 4.80 20.17 -4.35
CA ARG A 36 6.23 20.31 -4.64
C ARG A 36 7.07 20.08 -3.38
N LYS A 37 6.64 20.62 -2.24
CA LYS A 37 7.32 20.44 -0.96
C LYS A 37 7.30 18.98 -0.50
N LEU A 38 6.15 18.30 -0.59
CA LEU A 38 6.02 16.88 -0.24
C LEU A 38 6.98 16.02 -1.07
N ILE A 39 7.04 16.26 -2.37
CA ILE A 39 7.90 15.48 -3.29
C ILE A 39 9.37 15.79 -3.06
N ALA A 40 9.74 17.04 -2.80
CA ALA A 40 11.13 17.41 -2.48
C ALA A 40 11.63 16.70 -1.20
N LEU A 41 10.83 16.69 -0.14
CA LEU A 41 11.15 15.97 1.09
C LEU A 41 11.28 14.46 0.85
N ALA A 42 10.43 13.90 -0.01
CA ALA A 42 10.52 12.50 -0.39
C ALA A 42 11.77 12.20 -1.24
N GLU A 43 12.13 13.09 -2.16
CA GLU A 43 13.32 12.94 -3.00
C GLU A 43 14.59 12.83 -2.14
N ASP A 44 14.71 13.69 -1.13
CA ASP A 44 15.79 13.64 -0.14
C ASP A 44 15.74 12.35 0.70
N LYS A 45 14.56 11.96 1.17
CA LYS A 45 14.37 10.78 2.05
C LYS A 45 14.65 9.45 1.34
N TYR A 46 14.19 9.29 0.11
CA TYR A 46 14.29 8.04 -0.66
C TYR A 46 15.48 8.03 -1.62
N GLY A 47 16.11 9.17 -1.86
CA GLY A 47 17.28 9.30 -2.72
C GLY A 47 17.00 8.87 -4.16
N PHE A 48 15.88 9.32 -4.74
CA PHE A 48 15.50 8.97 -6.12
C PHE A 48 15.83 10.04 -7.17
N SER A 49 16.47 11.15 -6.77
CA SER A 49 16.91 12.18 -7.73
C SER A 49 17.83 11.59 -8.79
N SER A 50 17.72 12.10 -10.02
CA SER A 50 18.70 11.79 -11.07
C SER A 50 20.02 12.56 -10.89
N PHE A 51 20.06 13.56 -10.00
CA PHE A 51 21.23 14.37 -9.68
C PHE A 51 21.93 13.87 -8.40
N GLY A 52 22.46 12.64 -8.46
CA GLY A 52 23.23 12.06 -7.34
C GLY A 52 22.45 11.07 -6.47
N GLY A 53 21.23 10.71 -6.85
CA GLY A 53 20.48 9.59 -6.27
C GLY A 53 20.41 8.37 -7.19
N ASN A 54 19.49 7.45 -6.88
CA ASN A 54 19.17 6.30 -7.70
C ASN A 54 17.69 6.36 -8.13
N PRO A 55 17.39 6.67 -9.40
CA PRO A 55 16.02 6.72 -9.91
C PRO A 55 15.18 5.45 -9.67
N GLY A 56 15.81 4.27 -9.51
CA GLY A 56 15.12 3.04 -9.12
C GLY A 56 14.44 3.11 -7.75
N ASN A 57 14.93 3.96 -6.84
CA ASN A 57 14.28 4.18 -5.54
C ASN A 57 12.93 4.89 -5.66
N LEU A 58 12.58 5.45 -6.82
CA LEU A 58 11.25 6.03 -7.05
C LEU A 58 10.14 4.99 -6.80
N ALA A 59 10.40 3.71 -7.08
CA ALA A 59 9.47 2.61 -6.81
C ALA A 59 9.13 2.49 -5.31
N LYS A 60 10.09 2.77 -4.42
CA LYS A 60 9.86 2.76 -2.96
C LYS A 60 8.96 3.93 -2.55
N TYR A 61 9.22 5.11 -3.11
CA TYR A 61 8.40 6.29 -2.86
C TYR A 61 6.95 6.10 -3.34
N LEU A 62 6.74 5.61 -4.57
CA LEU A 62 5.40 5.38 -5.12
C LEU A 62 4.57 4.39 -4.30
N ARG A 63 5.22 3.45 -3.60
CA ARG A 63 4.58 2.49 -2.69
C ARG A 63 4.47 3.00 -1.24
N SER A 64 4.98 4.20 -0.95
CA SER A 64 5.03 4.75 0.40
C SER A 64 3.83 5.64 0.74
N ARG A 65 3.60 5.83 2.03
CA ARG A 65 2.62 6.80 2.56
C ARG A 65 2.93 8.24 2.15
N ASP A 66 4.19 8.57 1.89
CA ASP A 66 4.56 9.94 1.47
C ASP A 66 3.96 10.27 0.09
N PHE A 67 3.81 9.26 -0.78
CA PHE A 67 3.11 9.45 -2.05
C PHE A 67 1.59 9.50 -1.90
N ASP A 68 1.02 8.81 -0.90
CA ASP A 68 -0.40 8.93 -0.55
C ASP A 68 -0.77 10.36 -0.13
N LEU A 69 0.14 11.07 0.56
CA LEU A 69 -0.05 12.48 0.91
C LEU A 69 -0.18 13.36 -0.34
N VAL A 70 0.65 13.12 -1.37
CA VAL A 70 0.56 13.84 -2.65
C VAL A 70 -0.77 13.57 -3.35
N ILE A 71 -1.20 12.31 -3.37
CA ILE A 71 -2.50 11.93 -3.95
C ILE A 71 -3.65 12.61 -3.20
N SER A 72 -3.60 12.62 -1.87
CA SER A 72 -4.63 13.26 -1.03
C SER A 72 -4.70 14.77 -1.27
N ALA A 73 -3.54 15.42 -1.33
CA ALA A 73 -3.45 16.85 -1.63
C ALA A 73 -4.09 17.16 -2.99
N LEU A 74 -3.70 16.45 -4.05
CA LEU A 74 -4.25 16.64 -5.39
C LEU A 74 -5.75 16.30 -5.48
N LYS A 75 -6.22 15.26 -4.78
CA LYS A 75 -7.65 14.91 -4.71
C LYS A 75 -8.47 16.00 -4.03
N SER A 76 -7.99 16.55 -2.91
CA SER A 76 -8.70 17.62 -2.19
C SER A 76 -8.90 18.87 -3.05
N ALA A 77 -8.03 19.09 -4.03
CA ALA A 77 -8.11 20.18 -4.99
C ALA A 77 -8.82 19.79 -6.30
N ASN A 78 -9.50 18.64 -6.34
CA ASN A 78 -10.19 18.09 -7.52
C ASN A 78 -9.27 17.94 -8.75
N ALA A 79 -8.02 17.53 -8.52
CA ALA A 79 -6.98 17.32 -9.54
C ALA A 79 -6.51 15.86 -9.62
N SER A 80 -7.44 14.92 -9.52
CA SER A 80 -7.15 13.48 -9.62
C SER A 80 -6.57 13.08 -10.97
N ASP A 81 -6.93 13.81 -12.03
CA ASP A 81 -6.41 13.64 -13.38
C ASP A 81 -4.90 13.92 -13.46
N LEU A 82 -4.40 14.90 -12.71
CA LEU A 82 -2.96 15.19 -12.63
C LEU A 82 -2.18 14.02 -12.00
N VAL A 83 -2.74 13.33 -11.02
CA VAL A 83 -2.10 12.14 -10.42
C VAL A 83 -1.91 11.06 -11.50
N LEU A 84 -2.96 10.79 -12.28
CA LEU A 84 -2.90 9.80 -13.35
C LEU A 84 -1.89 10.21 -14.43
N GLU A 85 -1.83 11.49 -14.78
CA GLU A 85 -0.88 11.98 -15.76
C GLU A 85 0.57 11.87 -15.29
N ILE A 86 0.85 12.16 -14.01
CA ILE A 86 2.18 11.94 -13.41
C ILE A 86 2.55 10.46 -13.52
N LEU A 87 1.66 9.55 -13.11
CA LEU A 87 1.92 8.10 -13.14
C LEU A 87 2.14 7.58 -14.57
N ASN A 88 1.36 8.03 -15.54
CA ASN A 88 1.54 7.66 -16.95
C ASN A 88 2.88 8.20 -17.50
N THR A 89 3.26 9.41 -17.12
CA THR A 89 4.56 9.98 -17.52
C THR A 89 5.72 9.18 -16.92
N ILE A 90 5.57 8.67 -15.69
CA ILE A 90 6.57 7.76 -15.09
C ILE A 90 6.71 6.48 -15.93
N ILE A 91 5.60 5.85 -16.29
CA ILE A 91 5.61 4.62 -17.10
C ILE A 91 6.34 4.82 -18.42
N GLU A 92 6.11 5.96 -19.09
CA GLU A 92 6.78 6.29 -20.35
C GLU A 92 8.28 6.55 -20.17
N LYS A 93 8.64 7.41 -19.21
CA LYS A 93 10.01 7.94 -19.06
C LYS A 93 10.96 6.99 -18.34
N TYR A 94 10.44 6.07 -17.52
CA TYR A 94 11.22 5.08 -16.76
C TYR A 94 10.97 3.65 -17.24
N ARG A 95 10.57 3.45 -18.50
CA ARG A 95 10.26 2.14 -19.10
C ARG A 95 11.34 1.07 -18.94
N ASP A 96 12.58 1.49 -18.71
CA ASP A 96 13.76 0.66 -18.49
C ASP A 96 14.00 0.28 -17.02
N LEU A 97 13.20 0.81 -16.08
CA LEU A 97 13.19 0.48 -14.66
C LEU A 97 11.88 -0.29 -14.33
N PRO A 98 11.86 -1.62 -14.48
CA PRO A 98 10.63 -2.41 -14.37
C PRO A 98 9.94 -2.26 -13.01
N ASP A 99 10.70 -2.13 -11.91
CA ASP A 99 10.13 -1.95 -10.58
C ASP A 99 9.42 -0.60 -10.41
N VAL A 100 9.90 0.45 -11.08
CA VAL A 100 9.30 1.79 -11.07
C VAL A 100 8.02 1.78 -11.90
N VAL A 101 8.06 1.15 -13.08
CA VAL A 101 6.90 0.97 -13.94
C VAL A 101 5.80 0.17 -13.23
N ALA A 102 6.16 -0.95 -12.60
CA ALA A 102 5.23 -1.78 -11.84
C ALA A 102 4.59 -0.99 -10.70
N ALA A 103 5.39 -0.24 -9.92
CA ALA A 103 4.87 0.60 -8.86
C ALA A 103 3.88 1.66 -9.38
N ALA A 104 4.17 2.31 -10.51
CA ALA A 104 3.26 3.28 -11.11
C ALA A 104 1.94 2.64 -11.57
N GLN A 105 2.01 1.47 -12.20
CA GLN A 105 0.82 0.71 -12.63
C GLN A 105 -0.04 0.23 -11.46
N GLU A 106 0.58 -0.28 -10.39
CA GLU A 106 -0.09 -0.66 -9.13
C GLU A 106 -0.89 0.52 -8.55
N ARG A 107 -0.32 1.74 -8.61
CA ARG A 107 -0.98 2.96 -8.14
C ARG A 107 -2.14 3.38 -9.04
N ILE A 108 -2.01 3.30 -10.37
CA ILE A 108 -3.11 3.57 -11.29
C ILE A 108 -4.29 2.63 -11.00
N GLN A 109 -4.02 1.32 -10.92
CA GLN A 109 -5.07 0.32 -10.64
C GLN A 109 -5.75 0.57 -9.29
N SER A 110 -4.99 0.99 -8.28
CA SER A 110 -5.53 1.31 -6.95
C SER A 110 -6.46 2.55 -7.00
N LEU A 111 -6.09 3.56 -7.79
CA LEU A 111 -6.91 4.77 -8.00
C LEU A 111 -8.20 4.46 -8.75
N GLU A 112 -8.15 3.63 -9.79
CA GLU A 112 -9.33 3.20 -10.58
C GLU A 112 -10.31 2.39 -9.73
N LYS A 113 -9.81 1.55 -8.83
CA LYS A 113 -10.63 0.75 -7.89
C LYS A 113 -11.17 1.56 -6.70
N GLY A 114 -10.86 2.86 -6.61
CA GLY A 114 -11.27 3.70 -5.49
C GLY A 114 -10.57 3.37 -4.16
N VAL A 115 -9.50 2.58 -4.20
CA VAL A 115 -8.73 2.20 -3.01
C VAL A 115 -7.82 3.37 -2.62
N VAL A 116 -8.30 4.21 -1.70
CA VAL A 116 -7.43 5.10 -0.94
C VAL A 116 -7.07 4.37 0.33
N ARG A 117 -5.82 3.92 0.46
CA ARG A 117 -5.31 3.32 1.71
C ARG A 117 -5.51 4.35 2.83
N LYS A 118 -6.30 4.00 3.85
CA LYS A 118 -6.40 4.86 5.03
C LYS A 118 -5.17 4.60 5.92
N PRO A 119 -4.54 5.64 6.51
CA PRO A 119 -3.36 5.48 7.36
C PRO A 119 -3.53 4.48 8.52
N GLU A 120 -4.77 4.31 8.99
CA GLU A 120 -5.15 3.37 10.04
C GLU A 120 -5.02 1.90 9.61
N GLU A 121 -5.32 1.58 8.35
CA GLU A 121 -5.26 0.22 7.81
C GLU A 121 -3.81 -0.26 7.62
N ASP A 122 -2.94 0.61 7.11
CA ASP A 122 -1.51 0.29 7.02
C ASP A 122 -0.87 0.08 8.39
N THR A 123 -1.35 0.78 9.43
CA THR A 123 -0.82 0.65 10.79
C THR A 123 -1.22 -0.71 11.37
N LEU A 124 -2.48 -1.11 11.19
CA LEU A 124 -2.96 -2.44 11.53
C LEU A 124 -2.16 -3.53 10.82
N LEU A 125 -1.91 -3.40 9.51
CA LEU A 125 -1.13 -4.36 8.74
C LEU A 125 0.31 -4.49 9.23
N GLN A 126 0.95 -3.36 9.56
CA GLN A 126 2.31 -3.35 10.12
C GLN A 126 2.37 -4.00 11.51
N GLU A 127 1.38 -3.74 12.37
CA GLU A 127 1.29 -4.38 13.68
C GLU A 127 1.09 -5.88 13.58
N ILE A 128 0.19 -6.34 12.69
CA ILE A 128 -0.04 -7.76 12.42
C ILE A 128 1.25 -8.42 11.91
N ALA A 129 1.93 -7.82 10.93
CA ALA A 129 3.17 -8.35 10.37
C ALA A 129 4.29 -8.46 11.42
N ARG A 130 4.36 -7.49 12.35
CA ARG A 130 5.31 -7.50 13.47
C ARG A 130 4.99 -8.59 14.48
N MET A 131 3.71 -8.80 14.80
CA MET A 131 3.26 -9.80 15.77
C MET A 131 3.35 -11.23 15.24
N LEU A 132 3.07 -11.43 13.95
CA LEU A 132 2.98 -12.73 13.30
C LEU A 132 4.09 -12.88 12.24
N VAL A 133 5.34 -12.93 12.72
CA VAL A 133 6.51 -13.09 11.84
C VAL A 133 6.37 -14.35 11.00
N GLY A 134 6.36 -14.19 9.67
CA GLY A 134 6.17 -15.28 8.71
C GLY A 134 4.73 -15.53 8.27
N ALA A 135 3.77 -14.72 8.72
CA ALA A 135 2.41 -14.74 8.19
C ALA A 135 2.37 -14.19 6.75
N LYS A 136 1.54 -14.79 5.91
CA LYS A 136 1.17 -14.22 4.60
C LYS A 136 -0.06 -13.34 4.80
N ILE A 137 0.04 -12.07 4.44
CA ILE A 137 -1.03 -11.09 4.60
C ILE A 137 -1.42 -10.59 3.21
N ASN A 138 -2.70 -10.75 2.85
CA ASN A 138 -3.24 -10.36 1.55
C ASN A 138 -4.48 -9.50 1.75
N GLU A 139 -4.52 -8.35 1.09
CA GLU A 139 -5.68 -7.47 1.08
C GLU A 139 -6.61 -7.83 -0.09
N THR A 140 -7.91 -7.96 0.18
CA THR A 140 -8.93 -8.34 -0.81
C THR A 140 -10.13 -7.39 -0.72
N ASP A 141 -11.04 -7.48 -1.70
CA ASP A 141 -12.33 -6.78 -1.70
C ASP A 141 -13.20 -7.11 -0.48
N LYS A 142 -12.99 -8.29 0.12
CA LYS A 142 -13.73 -8.77 1.30
C LYS A 142 -13.06 -8.39 2.63
N GLY A 143 -11.82 -7.90 2.61
CA GLY A 143 -11.05 -7.61 3.81
C GLY A 143 -9.62 -8.14 3.77
N ILE A 144 -8.98 -8.20 4.93
CA ILE A 144 -7.58 -8.62 5.08
C ILE A 144 -7.53 -10.10 5.44
N ILE A 145 -6.86 -10.90 4.61
CA ILE A 145 -6.60 -12.31 4.85
C ILE A 145 -5.22 -12.46 5.48
N ILE A 146 -5.15 -13.13 6.63
CA ILE A 146 -3.93 -13.46 7.35
C ILE A 146 -3.79 -14.97 7.39
N GLU A 147 -2.74 -15.52 6.80
CA GLU A 147 -2.42 -16.94 6.86
C GLU A 147 -1.14 -17.14 7.67
N TYR A 148 -1.26 -17.87 8.78
CA TYR A 148 -0.14 -18.18 9.65
C TYR A 148 -0.22 -19.62 10.13
N LYS A 149 0.77 -20.43 9.72
CA LYS A 149 0.81 -21.88 9.98
C LYS A 149 -0.48 -22.56 9.46
N ASN A 150 -1.27 -23.17 10.35
CA ASN A 150 -2.53 -23.85 10.06
C ASN A 150 -3.77 -22.98 10.32
N VAL A 151 -3.56 -21.68 10.59
CA VAL A 151 -4.62 -20.72 10.87
C VAL A 151 -4.76 -19.75 9.70
N ARG A 152 -6.00 -19.51 9.29
CA ARG A 152 -6.40 -18.46 8.35
C ARG A 152 -7.40 -17.54 9.04
N ALA A 153 -7.11 -16.26 9.11
CA ALA A 153 -8.04 -15.24 9.60
C ALA A 153 -8.48 -14.32 8.46
N LEU A 154 -9.75 -13.92 8.45
CA LEU A 154 -10.29 -12.87 7.60
C LEU A 154 -10.75 -11.73 8.51
N LEU A 155 -10.13 -10.55 8.36
CA LEU A 155 -10.57 -9.32 9.02
C LEU A 155 -11.44 -8.53 8.05
N THR A 156 -12.72 -8.39 8.39
CA THR A 156 -13.70 -7.64 7.62
C THR A 156 -14.00 -6.33 8.32
N LYS A 157 -13.87 -5.21 7.62
CA LYS A 157 -14.17 -3.89 8.18
C LYS A 157 -15.69 -3.71 8.34
N THR A 158 -16.10 -3.13 9.47
CA THR A 158 -17.47 -2.70 9.72
C THR A 158 -17.49 -1.16 9.91
N PRO A 159 -18.66 -0.51 9.91
CA PRO A 159 -18.75 0.95 10.10
C PRO A 159 -18.12 1.46 11.39
N HIS A 160 -17.98 0.61 12.41
CA HIS A 160 -17.52 0.98 13.74
C HIS A 160 -16.28 0.22 14.22
N ASN A 161 -15.90 -0.90 13.59
CA ASN A 161 -14.79 -1.75 14.03
C ASN A 161 -14.37 -2.77 12.95
N TYR A 162 -13.84 -3.92 13.37
CA TYR A 162 -13.53 -5.08 12.53
C TYR A 162 -14.24 -6.33 13.07
N ASN A 163 -14.70 -7.17 12.15
CA ASN A 163 -15.04 -8.56 12.43
C ASN A 163 -13.84 -9.43 12.09
N ILE A 164 -13.59 -10.47 12.87
CA ILE A 164 -12.56 -11.48 12.57
C ILE A 164 -13.20 -12.86 12.44
N GLU A 165 -12.98 -13.50 11.30
CA GLU A 165 -13.33 -14.90 11.08
C GLU A 165 -12.06 -15.74 11.09
N ILE A 166 -11.94 -16.69 12.02
CA ILE A 166 -10.76 -17.54 12.15
C ILE A 166 -11.12 -18.96 11.74
N THR A 167 -10.42 -19.49 10.74
CA THR A 167 -10.50 -20.87 10.29
C THR A 167 -9.18 -21.57 10.60
N THR A 168 -9.23 -22.74 11.22
CA THR A 168 -8.05 -23.59 11.44
C THR A 168 -8.34 -25.02 11.02
N ILE A 169 -7.32 -25.70 10.50
CA ILE A 169 -7.40 -27.13 10.20
C ILE A 169 -6.45 -27.85 11.17
N LEU A 170 -7.02 -28.75 11.97
CA LEU A 170 -6.28 -29.62 12.88
C LEU A 170 -6.37 -31.05 12.36
N LYS A 171 -5.21 -31.68 12.16
CA LYS A 171 -5.10 -33.10 11.82
C LYS A 171 -4.38 -33.80 12.96
N ILE A 172 -5.12 -34.62 13.71
CA ILE A 172 -4.60 -35.35 14.86
C ILE A 172 -4.84 -36.84 14.58
N PRO A 173 -3.79 -37.68 14.53
CA PRO A 173 -3.96 -39.13 14.50
C PRO A 173 -4.49 -39.59 15.86
N LEU A 174 -5.54 -40.43 15.84
CA LEU A 174 -6.17 -40.93 17.06
C LEU A 174 -6.20 -42.44 17.08
N ASP A 175 -5.74 -43.00 18.20
CA ASP A 175 -5.60 -44.44 18.40
C ASP A 175 -6.84 -45.05 19.07
N LYS A 176 -7.72 -44.21 19.63
CA LYS A 176 -8.93 -44.60 20.37
C LYS A 176 -10.09 -43.65 20.09
N LYS A 177 -11.30 -44.19 19.94
CA LYS A 177 -12.52 -43.42 19.64
C LYS A 177 -12.93 -42.48 20.78
N ASP A 178 -12.78 -42.90 22.03
CA ASP A 178 -13.23 -42.11 23.19
C ASP A 178 -12.44 -40.80 23.35
N THR A 179 -11.21 -40.77 22.82
CA THR A 179 -10.34 -39.59 22.79
C THR A 179 -10.87 -38.49 21.87
N ILE A 180 -11.75 -38.80 20.91
CA ILE A 180 -12.35 -37.81 19.99
C ILE A 180 -13.17 -36.78 20.78
N PHE A 181 -14.06 -37.24 21.68
CA PHE A 181 -14.94 -36.34 22.42
C PHE A 181 -14.18 -35.46 23.41
N GLU A 182 -13.14 -35.99 24.05
CA GLU A 182 -12.27 -35.22 24.94
C GLU A 182 -11.53 -34.11 24.19
N ILE A 183 -10.99 -34.43 23.00
CA ILE A 183 -10.31 -33.45 22.15
C ILE A 183 -11.27 -32.37 21.66
N ILE A 184 -12.46 -32.75 21.18
CA ILE A 184 -13.47 -31.78 20.74
C ILE A 184 -13.88 -30.86 21.90
N ARG A 185 -14.09 -31.41 23.10
CA ARG A 185 -14.43 -30.61 24.29
C ARG A 185 -13.32 -29.64 24.67
N LYS A 186 -12.06 -30.07 24.63
CA LYS A 186 -10.90 -29.19 24.86
C LYS A 186 -10.78 -28.09 23.81
N ILE A 187 -11.00 -28.41 22.53
CA ILE A 187 -10.98 -27.38 21.49
C ILE A 187 -12.10 -26.36 21.74
N ALA A 188 -13.30 -26.82 22.10
CA ALA A 188 -14.41 -25.93 22.43
C ALA A 188 -14.13 -25.06 23.66
N SER A 189 -13.55 -25.60 24.74
CA SER A 189 -13.21 -24.84 25.95
C SER A 189 -12.18 -23.74 25.68
N ILE A 190 -11.18 -24.02 24.83
CA ILE A 190 -10.19 -23.04 24.39
C ILE A 190 -10.85 -21.93 23.56
N ILE A 191 -11.71 -22.27 22.59
CA ILE A 191 -12.39 -21.28 21.73
C ILE A 191 -13.33 -20.38 22.56
N GLU A 192 -14.01 -20.94 23.54
CA GLU A 192 -14.91 -20.20 24.44
C GLU A 192 -14.17 -19.39 25.52
N GLY A 193 -12.84 -19.52 25.61
CA GLY A 193 -12.03 -18.84 26.62
C GLY A 193 -12.31 -19.30 28.06
N LYS A 194 -12.79 -20.55 28.22
CA LYS A 194 -13.18 -21.13 29.52
C LYS A 194 -12.05 -21.87 30.25
N GLU A 195 -10.93 -22.14 29.58
CA GLU A 195 -9.71 -22.63 30.23
C GLU A 195 -8.78 -21.45 30.57
N LYS A 196 -8.57 -21.23 31.88
CA LYS A 196 -7.47 -20.45 32.44
C LYS A 196 -6.53 -21.38 33.18
#